data_AF-A0A3C1L7I5-F1
#
_entry.id   AF-A0A3C1L7I5-F1
#
_cell.length_a   1.000
_cell.length_b   1.000
_cell.length_c   1.000
_cell.angle_alpha   90.00
_cell.angle_beta   90.00
_cell.angle_gamma   90.00
#
_symmetry.space_group_name_H-M   'P 1'
#
loop_
_entity.id
_entity.type
_entity.pdbx_description
1 polymer ?
#
loop_
_entity_poly.entity_id
_entity_poly.type
_entity_poly.pdbx_seq_one_letter_code
_entity_poly.pdbx_strand_id
1 'polypeptide(L)' 'SSVAGEAAAAEVLTRVLKHDETLALPPAERVEVEVLPARTADEETKAKRKAAKEKKQAEARKAREQQLKARHR' A
#
# COMPACT_ATOMS: atom_id res chain seq x y z
N SER A 1 2.57 -24.49 11.04
CA SER A 1 1.85 -25.75 10.84
C SER A 1 0.51 -25.39 10.25
N SER A 2 0.24 -25.73 8.99
CA SER A 2 -1.08 -25.52 8.36
C SER A 2 -1.77 -26.87 8.28
N VAL A 3 -2.99 -26.97 8.79
CA VAL A 3 -3.75 -28.24 8.73
C VAL A 3 -4.32 -28.36 7.32
N ALA A 4 -4.17 -29.53 6.69
CA ALA A 4 -4.78 -29.78 5.39
C ALA A 4 -6.31 -29.56 5.48
N GLY A 5 -6.86 -28.73 4.59
CA GLY A 5 -8.29 -28.40 4.58
C GLY A 5 -8.69 -27.18 5.41
N GLU A 6 -7.77 -26.55 6.15
CA GLU A 6 -8.05 -25.34 6.93
C GLU A 6 -8.62 -24.19 6.06
N ALA A 7 -8.08 -24.01 4.86
CA ALA A 7 -8.57 -23.00 3.92
C ALA A 7 -10.02 -23.26 3.47
N ALA A 8 -10.35 -24.52 3.14
CA ALA A 8 -11.70 -24.89 2.70
C ALA A 8 -12.70 -24.79 3.86
N ALA A 9 -12.29 -25.20 5.07
CA ALA A 9 -13.10 -25.05 6.27
C ALA A 9 -13.36 -23.58 6.59
N ALA A 10 -12.34 -22.72 6.49
CA ALA A 10 -12.48 -21.28 6.72
C ALA A 10 -13.49 -20.62 5.76
N GLU A 11 -13.48 -21.01 4.48
CA GLU A 11 -14.43 -20.50 3.49
C GLU A 11 -15.87 -20.88 3.85
N VAL A 12 -16.10 -22.16 4.17
CA VAL A 12 -17.42 -22.68 4.56
C VAL A 12 -17.92 -21.99 5.83
N LEU A 13 -17.08 -21.87 6.86
CA LEU A 13 -17.42 -21.18 8.10
C LEU A 13 -17.76 -19.71 7.85
N THR A 14 -16.97 -19.01 7.04
CA THR A 14 -17.23 -17.60 6.71
C THR A 14 -18.59 -17.43 6.03
N ARG A 15 -18.97 -18.36 5.15
CA ARG A 15 -20.27 -18.32 4.46
C ARG A 15 -21.43 -18.55 5.42
N VAL A 16 -21.32 -19.53 6.31
CA VAL A 16 -22.36 -19.83 7.31
C VAL A 16 -22.55 -18.64 8.26
N LEU A 17 -21.46 -18.14 8.85
CA LEU A 17 -21.51 -17.04 9.82
C LEU A 17 -22.01 -15.71 9.23
N LYS A 18 -22.02 -15.56 7.90
CA LYS A 18 -22.52 -14.35 7.21
C LYS A 18 -23.98 -14.42 6.79
N HIS A 19 -24.52 -15.62 6.54
CA HIS A 19 -25.79 -15.76 5.81
C HIS A 19 -26.81 -16.63 6.53
N ASP A 20 -26.39 -17.47 7.48
CA ASP A 20 -27.30 -18.33 8.25
C ASP A 20 -27.87 -17.55 9.43
N GLU A 21 -29.19 -17.35 9.50
CA GLU A 21 -29.83 -16.54 10.53
C GLU A 21 -29.71 -17.13 11.95
N THR A 22 -29.48 -18.44 12.06
CA THR A 22 -29.39 -19.15 13.35
C THR A 22 -27.97 -19.16 13.91
N LEU A 23 -26.97 -19.17 13.02
CA LEU A 23 -25.54 -19.24 13.36
C LEU A 23 -24.78 -17.94 13.06
N ALA A 24 -25.45 -16.92 12.50
CA ALA A 24 -24.83 -15.64 12.22
C ALA A 24 -24.24 -15.03 13.49
N LEU A 25 -23.06 -14.45 13.34
CA LEU A 25 -22.48 -13.69 14.43
C LEU A 25 -23.31 -12.41 14.66
N PRO A 26 -23.49 -11.99 15.92
CA PRO A 26 -24.10 -10.70 16.19
C PRO A 26 -23.29 -9.59 15.49
N PRO A 27 -23.96 -8.50 15.08
CA PRO A 27 -23.26 -7.37 14.48
C PRO A 27 -22.18 -6.88 15.43
N ALA A 28 -20.95 -6.77 14.92
CA ALA A 28 -19.83 -6.28 15.71
C ALA A 28 -20.14 -4.87 16.24
N GLU A 29 -19.74 -4.61 17.48
CA GLU A 29 -19.83 -3.28 18.05
C GLU A 29 -19.02 -2.30 17.19
N ARG A 30 -19.60 -1.12 16.95
CA ARG A 30 -18.92 -0.07 16.20
C ARG A 30 -17.79 0.45 17.06
N VAL A 31 -16.57 0.07 16.73
CA VAL A 31 -15.37 0.65 17.32
C VAL A 31 -15.17 2.02 16.68
N GLU A 32 -15.34 3.09 17.46
CA GLU A 32 -14.97 4.43 17.04
C GLU A 32 -13.44 4.50 16.98
N VAL A 33 -12.90 4.52 15.76
CA VAL A 33 -11.46 4.69 15.54
C VAL A 33 -11.19 6.17 15.41
N GLU A 34 -10.40 6.72 16.35
CA GLU A 34 -9.91 8.08 16.24
C GLU A 34 -8.92 8.17 15.07
N VAL A 35 -9.30 8.92 14.02
CA VAL A 35 -8.43 9.14 12.87
C VAL A 35 -7.42 10.21 13.24
N LEU A 36 -6.16 9.79 13.42
CA LEU A 36 -5.05 10.72 13.63
C LEU A 36 -4.90 11.66 12.40
N PRO A 37 -4.61 12.95 12.62
CA PRO A 37 -4.42 13.89 11.53
C PRO A 37 -3.24 13.47 10.63
N ALA A 38 -3.35 13.78 9.34
CA ALA A 38 -2.28 13.52 8.38
C ALA A 38 -1.00 14.25 8.83
N ARG A 39 0.10 13.50 8.97
CA ARG A 39 1.40 14.08 9.31
C ARG A 39 1.88 14.98 8.17
N THR A 40 1.86 16.29 8.39
CA THR A 40 2.46 17.25 7.47
C THR A 40 3.97 17.25 7.68
N ALA A 41 4.72 17.21 6.58
CA ALA A 41 6.17 17.35 6.63
C ALA A 41 6.55 18.85 6.68
N ASP A 42 7.55 19.18 7.50
CA ASP A 42 8.09 20.54 7.57
C ASP A 42 8.62 21.03 6.22
N GLU A 43 8.63 22.35 6.02
CA GLU A 43 9.07 22.98 4.76
C GLU A 43 10.52 22.61 4.41
N GLU A 44 11.41 22.44 5.40
CA GLU A 44 12.77 21.95 5.19
C GLU A 44 12.80 20.55 4.59
N THR A 45 11.92 19.65 5.05
CA THR A 45 11.84 18.28 4.55
C THR A 45 11.29 18.25 3.13
N LYS A 46 10.31 19.11 2.82
CA LYS A 46 9.81 19.29 1.46
C LYS A 46 10.91 19.83 0.52
N ALA A 47 11.68 20.81 0.96
CA ALA A 47 12.79 21.37 0.20
C ALA A 47 13.87 20.32 -0.11
N LYS A 48 14.30 19.54 0.90
CA LYS A 48 15.26 18.43 0.72
C LYS A 48 14.75 17.39 -0.29
N ARG A 49 13.47 17.02 -0.23
CA ARG A 49 12.85 16.09 -1.19
C ARG A 49 12.83 16.63 -2.61
N LYS A 50 12.51 17.91 -2.80
CA LYS A 50 12.53 18.56 -4.12
C LYS A 50 13.94 18.57 -4.70
N ALA A 51 14.94 19.02 -3.94
CA ALA A 51 16.34 19.06 -4.38
C ALA A 51 16.86 17.66 -4.76
N ALA A 52 16.55 16.63 -3.97
CA ALA A 52 16.92 15.25 -4.29
C ALA A 52 16.26 14.74 -5.57
N LYS A 53 14.97 15.08 -5.78
CA LYS A 53 14.22 14.70 -6.99
C LYS A 53 14.79 15.38 -8.23
N GLU A 54 15.12 16.66 -8.15
CA GLU A 54 15.73 17.43 -9.24
C GLU A 54 17.11 16.90 -9.63
N LYS A 55 17.96 16.60 -8.64
CA LYS A 55 19.27 15.98 -8.88
C LYS A 55 19.14 14.65 -9.62
N LYS A 56 18.25 13.77 -9.15
CA LYS A 56 17.99 12.48 -9.80
C LYS A 56 17.45 12.64 -11.21
N GLN A 57 16.57 13.63 -11.43
CA GLN A 57 16.02 13.90 -12.76
C GLN A 57 17.09 14.42 -13.72
N ALA A 58 17.98 15.31 -13.26
CA ALA A 58 19.08 15.82 -14.05
C ALA A 58 20.07 14.71 -14.44
N GLU A 59 20.41 13.82 -13.50
CA GLU A 59 21.24 12.64 -13.75
C GLU A 59 20.58 11.70 -14.78
N ALA A 60 19.28 11.44 -14.64
CA ALA A 60 18.54 10.61 -15.60
C ALA A 60 18.48 11.24 -17.00
N ARG A 61 18.33 12.56 -17.10
CA ARG A 61 18.37 13.28 -18.39
C ARG A 61 19.74 13.14 -19.06
N LYS A 62 20.82 13.38 -18.31
CA LYS A 62 22.20 13.20 -18.79
C LYS A 62 22.47 11.77 -19.25
N ALA A 63 22.02 10.77 -18.49
CA ALA A 63 22.16 9.37 -18.87
C ALA A 63 21.41 9.03 -20.17
N ARG A 64 20.21 9.57 -20.36
CA ARG A 64 19.44 9.41 -21.61
C ARG A 64 20.13 10.06 -22.80
N GLU A 65 20.66 11.28 -22.64
CA GLU A 65 21.39 11.99 -23.69
C GLU A 65 22.66 11.22 -24.11
N GLN A 66 23.41 10.69 -23.14
CA GLN A 66 24.57 9.84 -23.41
C GLN A 66 24.18 8.55 -24.13
N GLN A 67 23.10 7.90 -23.71
CA GLN A 67 22.58 6.69 -24.35
C GLN A 67 22.13 6.95 -25.79
N LEU A 68 21.45 8.07 -26.06
CA LEU A 68 21.04 8.46 -27.41
C LEU A 68 22.26 8.73 -28.30
N LYS A 69 23.25 9.47 -27.80
CA LYS A 69 24.50 9.72 -28.53
C LYS A 69 25.27 8.44 -28.85
N ALA A 70 25.24 7.45 -27.95
CA ALA A 70 25.85 6.14 -28.18
C ALA A 70 25.07 5.25 -29.16
N ARG A 71 23.74 5.38 -29.23
CA ARG A 71 22.89 4.62 -30.18
C ARG A 71 22.95 5.16 -31.62
N HIS A 72 23.37 6.42 -31.80
CA HIS A 72 23.53 7.06 -33.12
C HIS A 72 24.99 7.04 -33.63
N ARG A 73 25.85 6.24 -33.02
CA ARG A 73 27.18 5.85 -33.53
C ARG A 73 27.12 4.42 -34.02
#